data_AF-A0A1G9FD19-F1
#
_entry.id   AF-A0A1G9FD19-F1
#
_cell.length_a   1.000
_cell.length_b   1.000
_cell.length_c   1.000
_cell.angle_alpha   90.00
_cell.angle_beta   90.00
_cell.angle_gamma   90.00
#
_symmetry.space_group_name_H-M   'P 1'
#
loop_
_entity.id
_entity.type
_entity.pdbx_description
1 polymer ?
#
loop_
_entity_poly.entity_id
_entity_poly.type
_entity_poly.pdbx_seq_one_letter_code
_entity_poly.pdbx_strand_id
1 'polypeptide(L)'
;MALIIPLRGTQPQFGKSCFLAENATIVGDVVMGDECSVWFNAVVRGDVHRIRIGHRTNIQDGAIIHCTYQKAPTIIGDEVSIAHSAIVHGCTLGNNVLVGMGAIVMDHAVVGDGAIIAAGAVVLAGTEIPAGTLYAGMPARLVKEVSEAQKAQFAQTARNYLMYARWYESGGQMTE
;
A
#
# COMPACT_ATOMS: atom_id res chain seq x y z
N MET A 1 19.97 -5.12 -3.28
CA MET A 1 18.89 -6.04 -3.73
C MET A 1 17.89 -6.21 -2.58
N ALA A 2 16.59 -6.13 -2.87
CA ALA A 2 15.55 -6.27 -1.84
C ALA A 2 15.75 -7.54 -0.98
N LEU A 3 15.42 -7.44 0.31
CA LEU A 3 15.47 -8.56 1.25
C LEU A 3 14.16 -9.36 1.17
N ILE A 4 14.21 -10.53 0.54
CA ILE A 4 13.07 -11.44 0.42
C ILE A 4 13.31 -12.64 1.35
N ILE A 5 12.50 -12.77 2.39
CA ILE A 5 12.75 -13.71 3.49
C ILE A 5 11.60 -14.73 3.59
N PRO A 6 11.82 -16.00 3.20
CA PRO A 6 10.91 -17.10 3.51
C PRO A 6 10.80 -17.31 5.02
N LEU A 7 9.60 -17.61 5.52
CA LEU A 7 9.38 -17.80 6.94
C LEU A 7 8.21 -18.76 7.20
N ARG A 8 8.35 -19.66 8.18
CA ARG A 8 7.31 -20.60 8.63
C ARG A 8 6.66 -21.41 7.50
N GLY A 9 7.47 -21.86 6.53
CA GLY A 9 6.99 -22.66 5.38
C GLY A 9 6.26 -21.84 4.31
N THR A 10 6.29 -20.51 4.39
CA THR A 10 5.76 -19.60 3.39
C THR A 10 6.87 -18.76 2.79
N GLN A 11 6.70 -18.32 1.55
CA GLN A 11 7.62 -17.40 0.88
C GLN A 11 6.82 -16.32 0.14
N PRO A 12 7.35 -15.09 0.05
CA PRO A 12 6.72 -14.05 -0.76
C PRO A 12 6.52 -14.47 -2.21
N GLN A 13 5.36 -14.16 -2.77
CA GLN A 13 4.99 -14.43 -4.16
C GLN A 13 4.64 -13.11 -4.85
N PHE A 14 5.17 -12.93 -6.05
CA PHE A 14 5.01 -11.69 -6.82
C PHE A 14 4.46 -12.01 -8.21
N GLY A 15 3.58 -11.14 -8.71
CA GLY A 15 3.16 -11.14 -10.10
C GLY A 15 4.27 -10.66 -11.04
N LYS A 16 3.89 -10.46 -12.30
CA LYS A 16 4.78 -10.00 -13.36
C LYS A 16 5.14 -8.53 -13.18
N SER A 17 6.34 -8.16 -13.62
CA SER A 17 6.78 -6.75 -13.69
C SER A 17 6.68 -5.99 -12.36
N CYS A 18 6.92 -6.67 -11.24
CA CYS A 18 7.02 -6.01 -9.95
C CYS A 18 8.39 -5.35 -9.78
N PHE A 19 8.40 -4.13 -9.24
CA PHE A 19 9.63 -3.44 -8.86
C PHE A 19 9.86 -3.56 -7.35
N LEU A 20 11.05 -4.01 -6.95
CA LEU A 20 11.46 -4.11 -5.55
C LEU A 20 12.77 -3.33 -5.37
N ALA A 21 12.70 -2.20 -4.68
CA ALA A 21 13.86 -1.36 -4.39
C ALA A 21 14.92 -2.12 -3.57
N GLU A 22 16.19 -1.75 -3.74
CA GLU A 22 17.34 -2.54 -3.25
C GLU A 22 17.42 -2.74 -1.73
N ASN A 23 16.67 -1.98 -0.94
CA ASN A 23 16.62 -2.07 0.52
C ASN A 23 15.19 -2.25 1.06
N ALA A 24 14.22 -2.58 0.19
CA ALA A 24 12.91 -3.03 0.63
C ALA A 24 13.01 -4.41 1.31
N THR A 25 12.15 -4.66 2.31
CA THR A 25 12.10 -5.95 3.02
C THR A 25 10.71 -6.58 2.92
N ILE A 26 10.64 -7.81 2.40
CA ILE A 26 9.39 -8.57 2.24
C ILE A 26 9.56 -9.95 2.88
N VAL A 27 8.66 -10.32 3.80
CA VAL A 27 8.84 -11.51 4.66
C VAL A 27 7.58 -12.38 4.70
N GLY A 28 7.74 -13.70 4.59
CA GLY A 28 6.71 -14.68 4.93
C GLY A 28 5.54 -14.75 3.94
N ASP A 29 4.31 -14.83 4.47
CA ASP A 29 3.07 -15.06 3.72
C ASP A 29 2.55 -13.77 3.08
N VAL A 30 3.28 -13.31 2.06
CA VAL A 30 2.94 -12.13 1.25
C VAL A 30 2.66 -12.59 -0.19
N VAL A 31 1.51 -12.19 -0.73
CA VAL A 31 1.21 -12.38 -2.16
C VAL A 31 0.87 -11.02 -2.75
N MET A 32 1.56 -10.67 -3.83
CA MET A 32 1.38 -9.43 -4.57
C MET A 32 1.03 -9.75 -6.02
N GLY A 33 0.08 -8.99 -6.60
CA GLY A 33 -0.29 -9.09 -8.00
C GLY A 33 0.76 -8.52 -8.96
N ASP A 34 0.35 -8.34 -10.20
CA ASP A 34 1.19 -7.79 -11.27
C ASP A 34 1.44 -6.29 -11.10
N GLU A 35 2.58 -5.83 -11.58
CA GLU A 35 2.94 -4.40 -11.68
C GLU A 35 2.95 -3.66 -10.33
N CYS A 36 3.11 -4.38 -9.23
CA CYS A 36 3.28 -3.75 -7.93
C CYS A 36 4.69 -3.19 -7.74
N SER A 37 4.83 -2.21 -6.85
CA SER A 37 6.13 -1.63 -6.52
C SER A 37 6.33 -1.49 -5.01
N VAL A 38 7.51 -1.86 -4.52
CA VAL A 38 7.93 -1.70 -3.13
C VAL A 38 9.19 -0.85 -3.10
N TRP A 39 9.09 0.32 -2.49
CA TRP A 39 10.08 1.39 -2.57
C TRP A 39 11.04 1.36 -1.38
N PHE A 40 11.96 2.32 -1.35
CA PHE A 40 13.14 2.23 -0.50
C PHE A 40 12.77 2.20 0.98
N ASN A 41 13.44 1.34 1.74
CA ASN A 41 13.21 1.13 3.18
C ASN A 41 11.78 0.68 3.57
N ALA A 42 10.90 0.34 2.62
CA ALA A 42 9.59 -0.19 2.94
C ALA A 42 9.67 -1.62 3.50
N VAL A 43 8.78 -1.95 4.44
CA VAL A 43 8.72 -3.27 5.10
C VAL A 43 7.33 -3.87 4.94
N VAL A 44 7.25 -5.05 4.32
CA VAL A 44 6.01 -5.84 4.15
C VAL A 44 6.20 -7.19 4.84
N ARG A 45 5.64 -7.36 6.03
CA ARG A 45 5.98 -8.51 6.89
C ARG A 45 4.76 -9.40 7.18
N GLY A 46 4.61 -10.47 6.41
CA GLY A 46 3.56 -11.48 6.57
C GLY A 46 3.97 -12.65 7.49
N ASP A 47 4.55 -12.37 8.66
CA ASP A 47 5.10 -13.40 9.56
C ASP A 47 4.09 -13.96 10.58
N VAL A 48 3.19 -13.10 11.04
CA VAL A 48 2.18 -13.39 12.06
C VAL A 48 0.79 -13.66 11.46
N HIS A 49 0.55 -13.18 10.24
CA HIS A 49 -0.64 -13.41 9.43
C HIS A 49 -0.33 -13.15 7.95
N ARG A 50 -1.24 -13.58 7.06
CA ARG A 50 -1.18 -13.35 5.62
C ARG A 50 -1.37 -11.86 5.23
N ILE A 51 -0.60 -11.42 4.23
CA ILE A 51 -0.77 -10.15 3.51
C ILE A 51 -1.12 -10.45 2.06
N ARG A 52 -2.18 -9.83 1.53
CA ARG A 52 -2.60 -9.96 0.12
C ARG A 52 -2.69 -8.58 -0.50
N ILE A 53 -2.03 -8.40 -1.64
CA ILE A 53 -1.96 -7.14 -2.38
C ILE A 53 -2.38 -7.42 -3.81
N GLY A 54 -3.28 -6.60 -4.33
CA GLY A 54 -3.77 -6.65 -5.70
C GLY A 54 -2.71 -6.25 -6.73
N HIS A 55 -3.17 -5.67 -7.84
CA HIS A 55 -2.35 -5.26 -8.99
C HIS A 55 -2.06 -3.76 -8.98
N ARG A 56 -0.93 -3.34 -9.59
CA ARG A 56 -0.58 -1.92 -9.80
C ARG A 56 -0.57 -1.08 -8.50
N THR A 57 -0.34 -1.73 -7.37
CA THR A 57 -0.28 -1.10 -6.05
C THR A 57 1.15 -0.71 -5.71
N ASN A 58 1.35 0.52 -5.24
CA ASN A 58 2.66 1.05 -4.84
C ASN A 58 2.77 1.20 -3.32
N ILE A 59 3.88 0.73 -2.77
CA ILE A 59 4.23 0.75 -1.35
C ILE A 59 5.46 1.63 -1.23
N GLN A 60 5.23 2.91 -0.96
CA GLN A 60 6.24 3.96 -1.08
C GLN A 60 7.25 3.91 0.08
N ASP A 61 8.25 4.79 0.00
CA ASP A 61 9.44 4.74 0.84
C ASP A 61 9.12 4.73 2.33
N GLY A 62 9.74 3.82 3.08
CA GLY A 62 9.57 3.69 4.52
C GLY A 62 8.18 3.26 4.97
N ALA A 63 7.26 2.93 4.07
CA ALA A 63 5.94 2.42 4.46
C ALA A 63 6.07 1.05 5.16
N ILE A 64 5.22 0.82 6.16
CA ILE A 64 5.19 -0.42 6.94
C ILE A 64 3.84 -1.10 6.77
N ILE A 65 3.86 -2.36 6.34
CA ILE A 65 2.70 -3.22 6.22
C ILE A 65 2.88 -4.41 7.16
N HIS A 66 2.01 -4.53 8.14
CA HIS A 66 2.06 -5.60 9.14
C HIS A 66 0.65 -6.09 9.50
N CYS A 67 0.55 -7.03 10.43
CA CYS A 67 -0.66 -7.76 10.77
C CYS A 67 -0.70 -8.03 12.27
N THR A 68 -1.87 -8.43 12.78
CA THR A 68 -1.99 -8.97 14.14
C THR A 68 -2.06 -10.49 14.12
N TYR A 69 -1.22 -11.13 14.93
CA TYR A 69 -1.05 -12.58 14.98
C TYR A 69 -2.37 -13.35 15.05
N GLN A 70 -2.64 -14.13 13.99
CA GLN A 70 -3.84 -14.96 13.84
C GLN A 70 -5.19 -14.23 14.01
N LYS A 71 -5.22 -12.89 14.02
CA LYS A 71 -6.44 -12.09 14.24
C LYS A 71 -6.80 -11.22 13.06
N ALA A 72 -5.82 -10.53 12.48
CA ALA A 72 -6.07 -9.48 11.50
C ALA A 72 -5.10 -9.62 10.31
N PRO A 73 -5.54 -10.18 9.17
CA PRO A 73 -4.80 -10.07 7.91
C PRO A 73 -4.78 -8.62 7.42
N THR A 74 -3.81 -8.30 6.57
CA THR A 74 -3.85 -7.07 5.76
C THR A 74 -4.18 -7.41 4.32
N ILE A 75 -5.28 -6.86 3.83
CA ILE A 75 -5.78 -7.07 2.47
C ILE A 75 -5.80 -5.71 1.75
N ILE A 76 -5.15 -5.61 0.61
CA ILE A 76 -4.98 -4.38 -0.15
C ILE A 76 -5.42 -4.66 -1.59
N GLY A 77 -6.35 -3.86 -2.10
CA GLY A 77 -6.88 -3.99 -3.46
C GLY A 77 -5.92 -3.54 -4.56
N ASP A 78 -6.51 -3.30 -5.73
CA ASP A 78 -5.82 -2.83 -6.93
C ASP A 78 -5.63 -1.32 -6.93
N GLU A 79 -4.56 -0.86 -7.57
CA GLU A 79 -4.29 0.58 -7.80
C GLU A 79 -4.26 1.40 -6.51
N VAL A 80 -3.84 0.77 -5.41
CA VAL A 80 -3.68 1.42 -4.11
C VAL A 80 -2.31 2.12 -4.05
N SER A 81 -2.29 3.31 -3.47
CA SER A 81 -1.06 4.02 -3.17
C SER A 81 -0.88 4.12 -1.66
N ILE A 82 0.10 3.39 -1.12
CA ILE A 82 0.48 3.47 0.29
C ILE A 82 1.69 4.40 0.36
N ALA A 83 1.43 5.66 0.71
CA ALA A 83 2.42 6.71 0.56
C ALA A 83 3.52 6.69 1.63
N HIS A 84 4.55 7.51 1.42
CA HIS A 84 5.78 7.49 2.20
C HIS A 84 5.53 7.43 3.71
N SER A 85 6.22 6.53 4.40
CA SER A 85 6.14 6.34 5.86
C SER A 85 4.74 6.05 6.41
N ALA A 86 3.76 5.66 5.59
CA ALA A 86 2.45 5.23 6.07
C ALA A 86 2.53 3.85 6.75
N ILE A 87 1.64 3.60 7.70
CA ILE A 87 1.50 2.31 8.39
C ILE A 87 0.13 1.72 8.06
N VAL A 88 0.13 0.51 7.50
CA VAL A 88 -1.08 -0.26 7.18
C VAL A 88 -1.04 -1.55 7.98
N HIS A 89 -1.96 -1.70 8.93
CA HIS A 89 -1.88 -2.77 9.93
C HIS A 89 -3.24 -3.48 10.09
N GLY A 90 -3.27 -4.77 9.77
CA GLY A 90 -4.42 -5.66 10.02
C GLY A 90 -5.75 -5.21 9.42
N CYS A 91 -5.75 -4.46 8.32
CA CYS A 91 -6.94 -3.80 7.77
C CYS A 91 -7.26 -4.27 6.34
N THR A 92 -8.41 -3.83 5.82
CA THR A 92 -8.80 -4.03 4.42
C THR A 92 -8.87 -2.69 3.70
N LEU A 93 -8.07 -2.53 2.65
CA LEU A 93 -8.14 -1.42 1.71
C LEU A 93 -8.77 -1.94 0.40
N GLY A 94 -9.80 -1.25 -0.07
CA GLY A 94 -10.41 -1.46 -1.38
C GLY A 94 -9.50 -1.03 -2.53
N ASN A 95 -10.08 -0.88 -3.70
CA ASN A 95 -9.36 -0.47 -4.92
C ASN A 95 -9.21 1.05 -5.00
N ASN A 96 -8.20 1.53 -5.72
CA ASN A 96 -8.00 2.96 -5.98
C ASN A 96 -7.90 3.82 -4.69
N VAL A 97 -7.46 3.23 -3.58
CA VAL A 97 -7.31 3.91 -2.30
C VAL A 97 -5.98 4.67 -2.26
N LEU A 98 -5.99 5.88 -1.70
CA LEU A 98 -4.77 6.59 -1.31
C LEU A 98 -4.64 6.60 0.21
N VAL A 99 -3.59 5.97 0.73
CA VAL A 99 -3.15 6.17 2.11
C VAL A 99 -2.04 7.22 2.10
N GLY A 100 -2.37 8.43 2.56
CA GLY A 100 -1.46 9.58 2.54
C GLY A 100 -0.21 9.36 3.40
N MET A 101 0.85 10.11 3.07
CA MET A 101 2.15 9.94 3.72
C MET A 101 2.05 10.10 5.24
N GLY A 102 2.72 9.22 5.98
CA GLY A 102 2.69 9.18 7.45
C GLY A 102 1.33 8.84 8.07
N ALA A 103 0.30 8.49 7.28
CA ALA A 103 -0.98 8.06 7.82
C ALA A 103 -0.89 6.64 8.43
N ILE A 104 -1.76 6.35 9.39
CA ILE A 104 -1.85 5.05 10.07
C ILE A 104 -3.25 4.49 9.89
N VAL A 105 -3.36 3.25 9.41
CA VAL A 105 -4.62 2.50 9.32
C VAL A 105 -4.52 1.27 10.21
N MET A 106 -5.37 1.22 11.24
CA MET A 106 -5.32 0.22 12.31
C MET A 106 -6.18 -1.01 12.01
N ASP A 107 -5.99 -2.05 12.83
CA ASP A 107 -6.64 -3.36 12.71
C ASP A 107 -8.15 -3.30 12.47
N HIS A 108 -8.64 -4.17 11.60
CA HIS A 108 -10.05 -4.33 11.27
C HIS A 108 -10.71 -3.09 10.65
N ALA A 109 -9.97 -2.01 10.38
CA ALA A 109 -10.51 -0.93 9.58
C ALA A 109 -10.80 -1.41 8.15
N VAL A 110 -11.88 -0.89 7.57
CA VAL A 110 -12.29 -1.18 6.19
C VAL A 110 -12.35 0.14 5.45
N VAL A 111 -11.50 0.30 4.44
CA VAL A 111 -11.42 1.50 3.61
C VAL A 111 -12.00 1.19 2.24
N GLY A 112 -13.15 1.78 1.92
CA GLY A 112 -13.85 1.55 0.66
C GLY A 112 -13.12 2.10 -0.56
N ASP A 113 -13.54 1.64 -1.74
CA ASP A 113 -12.92 1.97 -3.02
C ASP A 113 -12.85 3.48 -3.27
N GLY A 114 -11.72 3.95 -3.81
CA GLY A 114 -11.52 5.36 -4.15
C GLY A 114 -11.44 6.32 -2.97
N ALA A 115 -11.39 5.81 -1.72
CA ALA A 115 -11.26 6.64 -0.54
C ALA A 115 -9.84 7.19 -0.37
N ILE A 116 -9.74 8.30 0.35
CA ILE A 116 -8.48 8.98 0.64
C ILE A 116 -8.32 9.11 2.14
N ILE A 117 -7.19 8.62 2.65
CA ILE A 117 -6.72 8.90 3.99
C ILE A 117 -5.68 10.02 3.85
N ALA A 118 -5.97 11.19 4.40
CA ALA A 118 -5.07 12.34 4.30
C ALA A 118 -3.74 12.06 5.01
N ALA A 119 -2.69 12.77 4.60
CA ALA A 119 -1.37 12.68 5.22
C ALA A 119 -1.45 12.87 6.76
N GLY A 120 -0.73 12.02 7.50
CA GLY A 120 -0.68 12.05 8.95
C GLY A 120 -1.98 11.68 9.68
N ALA A 121 -3.03 11.23 8.97
CA ALA A 121 -4.28 10.83 9.62
C ALA A 121 -4.15 9.46 10.31
N VAL A 122 -4.94 9.23 11.37
CA VAL A 122 -4.97 7.95 12.09
C VAL A 122 -6.38 7.38 12.07
N VAL A 123 -6.57 6.34 11.27
CA VAL A 123 -7.82 5.56 11.20
C VAL A 123 -7.80 4.53 12.31
N LEU A 124 -8.74 4.61 13.25
CA LEU A 124 -8.79 3.73 14.42
C LEU A 124 -9.25 2.31 14.04
N ALA A 125 -8.96 1.36 14.92
CA ALA A 125 -9.33 -0.03 14.71
C ALA A 125 -10.86 -0.18 14.54
N GLY A 126 -11.27 -1.01 13.57
CA GLY A 126 -12.68 -1.24 13.24
C GLY A 126 -13.40 -0.06 12.58
N THR A 127 -12.70 1.01 12.18
CA THR A 127 -13.34 2.14 11.48
C THR A 127 -13.73 1.71 10.07
N GLU A 128 -14.99 1.96 9.70
CA GLU A 128 -15.48 1.79 8.33
C GLU A 128 -15.46 3.14 7.61
N ILE A 129 -14.70 3.24 6.52
CA ILE A 129 -14.59 4.42 5.68
C ILE A 129 -15.35 4.14 4.37
N PRO A 130 -16.42 4.90 4.07
CA PRO A 130 -17.17 4.73 2.83
C PRO A 130 -16.32 4.99 1.59
N ALA A 131 -16.68 4.31 0.49
CA ALA A 131 -16.07 4.51 -0.81
C ALA A 131 -16.15 5.98 -1.26
N GLY A 132 -15.11 6.47 -1.94
CA GLY A 132 -15.07 7.81 -2.51
C GLY A 132 -15.13 8.94 -1.48
N THR A 133 -14.69 8.70 -0.24
CA THR A 133 -14.64 9.74 0.81
C THR A 133 -13.22 10.09 1.23
N LEU A 134 -13.01 11.33 1.69
CA LEU A 134 -11.75 11.81 2.24
C LEU A 134 -11.85 11.90 3.76
N TYR A 135 -10.94 11.21 4.44
CA TYR A 135 -10.79 11.22 5.89
C TYR A 135 -9.47 11.88 6.30
N ALA A 136 -9.49 12.69 7.36
CA ALA A 136 -8.30 13.37 7.87
C ALA A 136 -8.31 13.52 9.40
N GLY A 137 -7.14 13.76 9.99
CA GLY A 137 -6.96 14.04 11.42
C GLY A 137 -6.66 12.81 12.27
N MET A 138 -6.51 13.02 13.58
CA MET A 138 -6.21 11.99 14.57
C MET A 138 -7.14 12.16 15.79
N PRO A 139 -8.17 11.32 15.96
CA PRO A 139 -8.57 10.24 15.04
C PRO A 139 -9.17 10.79 13.74
N ALA A 140 -9.03 10.02 12.65
CA ALA A 140 -9.50 10.43 11.33
C ALA A 140 -11.03 10.57 11.30
N ARG A 141 -11.52 11.61 10.62
CA ARG A 141 -12.95 11.90 10.44
C ARG A 141 -13.22 12.26 8.99
N LEU A 142 -14.46 12.01 8.56
CA LEU A 142 -14.95 12.44 7.26
C LEU A 142 -14.77 13.96 7.12
N VAL A 143 -14.11 14.37 6.04
CA VAL A 143 -13.96 15.77 5.66
C VAL A 143 -14.98 16.10 4.57
N LYS A 144 -14.98 15.31 3.50
CA LYS A 144 -15.83 15.49 2.31
C LYS A 144 -15.77 14.27 1.40
N GLU A 145 -16.61 14.25 0.37
CA GLU A 145 -16.47 13.34 -0.76
C GLU A 145 -15.26 13.68 -1.63
N VAL A 146 -14.71 12.67 -2.28
CA VAL A 146 -13.60 12.80 -3.22
C VAL A 146 -14.13 13.32 -4.56
N SER A 147 -13.61 14.45 -5.02
CA SER A 147 -14.01 15.02 -6.31
C SER A 147 -13.48 14.20 -7.50
N GLU A 148 -14.11 14.34 -8.67
CA GLU A 148 -13.64 13.67 -9.90
C GLU A 148 -12.20 14.06 -10.27
N ALA A 149 -11.83 15.34 -10.06
CA ALA A 149 -10.46 15.81 -10.27
C ALA A 149 -9.47 15.09 -9.35
N GLN A 150 -9.85 14.88 -8.09
CA GLN A 150 -9.05 14.13 -7.12
C GLN A 150 -8.92 12.66 -7.52
N LYS A 151 -10.02 12.00 -7.92
CA LYS A 151 -9.99 10.60 -8.42
C LYS A 151 -9.02 10.46 -9.61
N ALA A 152 -9.12 11.36 -10.59
CA ALA A 152 -8.27 11.35 -11.77
C ALA A 152 -6.78 11.55 -11.42
N GLN A 153 -6.49 12.47 -10.49
CA GLN A 153 -5.14 12.70 -10.01
C GLN A 153 -4.53 11.45 -9.36
N PHE A 154 -5.27 10.72 -8.53
CA PHE A 154 -4.74 9.55 -7.84
C PHE A 154 -4.60 8.33 -8.74
N ALA A 155 -5.54 8.13 -9.66
CA ALA A 155 -5.36 7.13 -10.72
C ALA A 155 -4.10 7.43 -11.54
N GLN A 156 -3.80 8.72 -11.79
CA GLN A 156 -2.55 9.11 -12.43
C GLN A 156 -1.32 8.86 -11.53
N THR A 157 -1.40 9.11 -10.22
CA THR A 157 -0.33 8.79 -9.28
C THR A 157 0.03 7.31 -9.32
N ALA A 158 -0.94 6.40 -9.26
CA ALA A 158 -0.69 4.96 -9.34
C ALA A 158 0.03 4.58 -10.66
N ARG A 159 -0.42 5.14 -11.79
CA ARG A 159 0.23 4.94 -13.10
C ARG A 159 1.65 5.52 -13.17
N ASN A 160 1.88 6.68 -12.57
CA ASN A 160 3.20 7.31 -12.54
C ASN A 160 4.22 6.40 -11.83
N TYR A 161 3.81 5.71 -10.77
CA TYR A 161 4.68 4.76 -10.06
C TYR A 161 5.13 3.57 -10.93
N LEU A 162 4.33 3.14 -11.90
CA LEU A 162 4.75 2.16 -12.92
C LEU A 162 5.83 2.72 -13.85
N MET A 163 5.67 3.98 -14.27
CA MET A 163 6.68 4.66 -15.07
C MET A 163 7.99 4.82 -14.28
N TYR A 164 7.91 5.25 -13.01
CA TYR A 164 9.07 5.42 -12.15
C TYR A 164 9.81 4.10 -11.95
N ALA A 165 9.10 3.00 -11.70
CA ALA A 165 9.67 1.66 -11.59
C ALA A 165 10.50 1.27 -12.83
N ARG A 166 10.01 1.56 -14.04
CA ARG A 166 10.72 1.27 -15.30
C ARG A 166 12.04 2.02 -15.45
N TRP A 167 12.17 3.22 -14.88
CA TRP A 167 13.43 3.98 -14.91
C TRP A 167 14.56 3.26 -14.18
N TYR A 168 14.23 2.47 -13.16
CA TYR A 168 15.20 1.65 -12.43
C TYR A 168 15.54 0.34 -13.16
N GLU A 169 14.62 -0.19 -13.97
CA GLU A 169 14.87 -1.39 -14.79
C GLU A 169 15.79 -1.11 -15.99
N SER A 170 15.71 0.10 -16.58
CA SER A 170 16.50 0.49 -17.76
C SER A 170 17.89 1.06 -17.45
N GLY A 171 18.34 1.03 -16.19
CA GLY A 171 19.64 1.60 -15.78
C GLY A 171 19.70 3.12 -15.87
N GLY A 172 18.56 3.83 -15.80
CA GLY A 172 18.53 5.28 -15.73
C GLY A 172 18.87 6.02 -17.04
N GLN A 173 18.89 5.36 -18.20
CA GLN A 173 18.96 6.08 -19.47
C GLN A 173 17.60 6.72 -19.78
N MET A 174 17.48 8.01 -19.46
CA MET A 174 16.45 8.84 -20.07
C MET A 174 16.84 9.05 -21.54
N THR A 175 16.05 8.51 -22.46
CA THR A 175 16.12 8.96 -23.85
C THR A 175 15.60 10.39 -23.91
N GLU A 176 16.46 11.32 -24.36
CA GLU A 176 16.14 12.73 -24.63
C GLU A 176 14.92 12.91 -25.55
#